data_AF-A0A448ZI31-F1
#
_entry.id   AF-A0A448ZI31-F1
#
_cell.length_a   1.000
_cell.length_b   1.000
_cell.length_c   1.000
_cell.angle_alpha   90.00
_cell.angle_beta   90.00
_cell.angle_gamma   90.00
#
_symmetry.space_group_name_H-M   'P 1'
#
loop_
_entity.id
_entity.type
_entity.pdbx_description
1 polymer ?
#
loop_
_entity_poly.entity_id
_entity_poly.type
_entity_poly.pdbx_seq_one_letter_code
_entity_poly.pdbx_strand_id
1 'polypeptide(L)'
;MAPNLNSDDYYQILGVPRSAADAAIKKAYKKLAVKWHPDKNPGDEQATKNFQKISEAYATLSDEKKRKIYDTYGKEAADQSENMPDGHPMGGMGGFGGMPGGFSFGGGGRGGHGMSSDEAQFLFSQFFGGSDPFGGMGGMGGRGGPGGMHINFGGHPGMGGSFGGMGGMPGMGGSGFGSSSSRREPKRYDAIPVGTNVSLKGLVSKPEKNGDRGEIMQFDPATGRYYVQIEDTGETIAVKPSNLLQHVHVKIHGLGSRVELNGQKATILAWDEGKERYNVYIANNPTTKCISLRPTNIVLENGTVGRITGIQSKPELNGKWGTIKSFNASTGRYDVQLSESKFLALKLDNIRL
;
A
#
# COMPACT_ATOMS: atom_id res chain seq x y z
N MET A 1 -1.18 -23.88 -20.56
CA MET A 1 -1.65 -23.51 -21.92
C MET A 1 -0.75 -22.39 -22.42
N ALA A 2 -0.61 -22.16 -23.73
CA ALA A 2 0.10 -20.97 -24.21
C ALA A 2 -0.86 -19.77 -24.18
N PRO A 3 -0.39 -18.55 -23.82
CA PRO A 3 -1.22 -17.35 -23.86
C PRO A 3 -1.60 -17.00 -25.30
N ASN A 4 -2.87 -16.69 -25.54
CA ASN A 4 -3.42 -16.30 -26.83
C ASN A 4 -4.10 -14.93 -26.73
N LEU A 5 -3.39 -13.87 -27.14
CA LEU A 5 -3.82 -12.46 -27.02
C LEU A 5 -4.85 -12.03 -28.09
N ASN A 6 -5.07 -12.89 -29.08
CA ASN A 6 -6.09 -12.72 -30.11
C ASN A 6 -7.42 -13.37 -29.72
N SER A 7 -7.46 -14.09 -28.60
CA SER A 7 -8.68 -14.68 -28.07
C SER A 7 -9.48 -13.65 -27.26
N ASP A 8 -10.79 -13.84 -27.22
CA ASP A 8 -11.70 -13.13 -26.31
C ASP A 8 -11.95 -13.91 -25.00
N ASP A 9 -11.37 -15.11 -24.86
CA ASP A 9 -11.42 -15.90 -23.64
C ASP A 9 -10.30 -15.46 -22.67
N TYR A 10 -10.66 -14.98 -21.48
CA TYR A 10 -9.73 -14.48 -20.47
C TYR A 10 -8.75 -15.55 -19.96
N TYR A 11 -9.17 -16.82 -19.89
CA TYR A 11 -8.27 -17.91 -19.52
C TYR A 11 -7.25 -18.18 -20.63
N GLN A 12 -7.66 -18.06 -21.90
CA GLN A 12 -6.76 -18.18 -23.04
C GLN A 12 -5.81 -16.99 -23.15
N ILE A 13 -6.29 -15.77 -22.91
CA ILE A 13 -5.46 -14.55 -22.86
C ILE A 13 -4.34 -14.72 -21.83
N LEU A 14 -4.67 -15.21 -20.63
CA LEU A 14 -3.68 -15.46 -19.58
C LEU A 14 -2.89 -16.77 -19.77
N GLY A 15 -3.32 -17.67 -20.67
CA GLY A 15 -2.67 -18.96 -20.93
C GLY A 15 -2.86 -19.99 -19.82
N VAL A 16 -3.93 -19.89 -19.04
CA VAL A 16 -4.26 -20.76 -17.91
C VAL A 16 -5.48 -21.64 -18.22
N PRO A 17 -5.62 -22.83 -17.62
CA PRO A 17 -6.85 -23.61 -17.74
C PRO A 17 -8.01 -22.95 -16.99
N ARG A 18 -9.26 -23.24 -17.37
CA ARG A 18 -10.46 -22.75 -16.65
C ARG A 18 -10.51 -23.17 -15.17
N SER A 19 -9.91 -24.31 -14.85
CA SER A 19 -9.73 -24.82 -13.49
C SER A 19 -8.56 -24.21 -12.72
N ALA A 20 -7.90 -23.16 -13.24
CA ALA A 20 -6.76 -22.54 -12.59
C ALA A 20 -7.13 -21.94 -11.23
N ALA A 21 -6.30 -22.22 -10.22
CA ALA A 21 -6.36 -21.54 -8.94
C ALA A 21 -5.92 -20.06 -9.07
N ASP A 22 -6.38 -19.22 -8.16
CA ASP A 22 -6.13 -17.77 -8.20
C ASP A 22 -4.64 -17.43 -8.20
N ALA A 23 -3.82 -18.23 -7.51
CA ALA A 23 -2.36 -18.11 -7.53
C ALA A 23 -1.76 -18.29 -8.93
N ALA A 24 -2.32 -19.20 -9.75
CA ALA A 24 -1.87 -19.42 -11.12
C ALA A 24 -2.30 -18.27 -12.05
N ILE A 25 -3.52 -17.74 -11.86
CA ILE A 25 -4.04 -16.57 -12.58
C ILE A 25 -3.17 -15.34 -12.28
N LYS A 26 -2.88 -15.09 -10.99
CA LYS A 26 -1.98 -14.03 -10.52
C LYS A 26 -0.57 -14.16 -11.11
N LYS A 27 -0.02 -15.37 -11.13
CA LYS A 27 1.31 -15.64 -11.70
C LYS A 27 1.35 -15.41 -13.22
N ALA A 28 0.31 -15.81 -13.93
CA ALA A 28 0.20 -15.61 -15.38
C ALA A 28 0.10 -14.12 -15.74
N TYR A 29 -0.76 -13.37 -15.03
CA TYR A 29 -0.86 -11.93 -15.16
C TYR A 29 0.48 -11.25 -14.94
N LYS A 30 1.19 -11.55 -13.85
CA LYS A 30 2.51 -10.98 -13.54
C LYS A 30 3.49 -11.10 -14.72
N LYS A 31 3.56 -12.29 -15.33
CA LYS A 31 4.50 -12.59 -16.43
C LYS A 31 4.14 -11.81 -17.70
N LEU A 32 2.85 -11.76 -18.03
CA LEU A 32 2.35 -11.14 -19.24
C LEU A 32 2.35 -9.62 -19.15
N ALA A 33 1.95 -9.07 -18.00
CA ALA A 33 1.91 -7.64 -17.74
C ALA A 33 3.30 -7.00 -17.87
N VAL A 34 4.35 -7.64 -17.34
CA VAL A 34 5.74 -7.17 -17.51
C VAL A 34 6.21 -7.29 -18.95
N LYS A 35 5.78 -8.32 -19.68
CA LYS A 35 6.18 -8.53 -21.08
C LYS A 35 5.62 -7.45 -22.00
N TRP A 36 4.35 -7.08 -21.80
CA TRP A 36 3.60 -6.19 -22.68
C TRP A 36 3.48 -4.75 -22.17
N HIS A 37 4.13 -4.43 -21.05
CA HIS A 37 4.07 -3.08 -20.48
C HIS A 37 4.58 -2.01 -21.47
N PRO A 38 3.96 -0.83 -21.55
CA PRO A 38 4.39 0.28 -22.40
C PRO A 38 5.86 0.68 -22.21
N ASP A 39 6.37 0.67 -20.98
CA ASP A 39 7.78 1.03 -20.71
C ASP A 39 8.80 0.08 -21.36
N LYS A 40 8.46 -1.20 -21.54
CA LYS A 40 9.32 -2.17 -22.23
C LYS A 40 9.12 -2.16 -23.75
N ASN A 41 7.99 -1.61 -24.20
CA ASN A 41 7.58 -1.59 -25.60
C ASN A 41 7.15 -0.16 -26.00
N PRO A 42 8.05 0.84 -25.87
CA PRO A 42 7.70 2.22 -26.10
C PRO A 42 7.29 2.44 -27.56
N GLY A 43 6.14 3.08 -27.78
CA GLY A 43 5.60 3.35 -29.12
C GLY A 43 4.91 2.17 -29.81
N ASP A 44 4.81 1.00 -29.16
CA ASP A 44 4.06 -0.14 -29.70
C ASP A 44 2.60 -0.10 -29.24
N GLU A 45 1.71 0.29 -30.16
CA GLU A 45 0.26 0.31 -29.92
C GLU A 45 -0.31 -1.09 -29.67
N GLN A 46 0.25 -2.14 -30.28
CA GLN A 46 -0.21 -3.50 -30.05
C GLN A 46 0.17 -3.99 -28.66
N ALA A 47 1.36 -3.63 -28.17
CA ALA A 47 1.74 -3.93 -26.80
C ALA A 47 0.80 -3.27 -25.78
N THR A 48 0.43 -2.01 -26.03
CA THR A 48 -0.53 -1.27 -25.21
C THR A 48 -1.91 -1.95 -25.18
N LYS A 49 -2.44 -2.34 -26.35
CA LYS A 49 -3.72 -3.07 -26.45
C LYS A 49 -3.66 -4.44 -25.77
N ASN A 50 -2.55 -5.16 -25.93
CA ASN A 50 -2.35 -6.46 -25.28
C ASN A 50 -2.29 -6.29 -23.75
N PHE A 51 -1.60 -5.27 -23.26
CA PHE A 51 -1.50 -4.96 -21.84
C PHE A 51 -2.86 -4.63 -21.21
N GLN A 52 -3.70 -3.86 -21.92
CA GLN A 52 -5.09 -3.62 -21.52
C GLN A 52 -5.88 -4.93 -21.41
N LYS A 53 -5.86 -5.76 -22.46
CA LYS A 53 -6.56 -7.07 -22.46
C LYS A 53 -6.10 -7.99 -21.33
N ILE A 54 -4.79 -8.05 -21.07
CA ILE A 54 -4.22 -8.86 -19.99
C ILE A 54 -4.71 -8.35 -18.62
N SER A 55 -4.80 -7.03 -18.46
CA SER A 55 -5.26 -6.38 -17.23
C SER A 55 -6.75 -6.57 -17.00
N GLU A 56 -7.57 -6.46 -18.06
CA GLU A 56 -8.99 -6.76 -18.05
C GLU A 56 -9.26 -8.23 -17.67
N ALA A 57 -8.54 -9.17 -18.29
CA ALA A 57 -8.65 -10.59 -17.99
C ALA A 57 -8.33 -10.90 -16.52
N TYR A 58 -7.30 -10.27 -15.96
CA TYR A 58 -6.96 -10.43 -14.55
C TYR A 58 -8.00 -9.77 -13.63
N ALA A 59 -8.47 -8.57 -13.94
CA ALA A 59 -9.49 -7.89 -13.14
C ALA A 59 -10.78 -8.71 -13.01
N THR A 60 -11.19 -9.39 -14.09
CA THR A 60 -12.37 -10.27 -14.07
C THR A 60 -12.11 -11.60 -13.38
N LEU A 61 -10.98 -12.26 -13.67
CA LEU A 61 -10.71 -13.62 -13.16
C LEU A 61 -10.17 -13.65 -11.72
N SER A 62 -9.69 -12.53 -11.19
CA SER A 62 -9.19 -12.44 -9.80
C SER A 62 -10.30 -12.23 -8.76
N ASP A 63 -11.49 -11.78 -9.19
CA ASP A 63 -12.66 -11.65 -8.31
C ASP A 63 -13.58 -12.86 -8.49
N GLU A 64 -13.88 -13.57 -7.40
CA GLU A 64 -14.66 -14.80 -7.46
C GLU A 64 -16.08 -14.60 -8.02
N LYS A 65 -16.72 -13.46 -7.74
CA LYS A 65 -18.06 -13.14 -8.24
C LYS A 65 -18.00 -12.82 -9.74
N LYS A 66 -17.06 -11.97 -10.16
CA LYS A 66 -16.88 -11.63 -11.58
C LYS A 66 -16.48 -12.84 -12.41
N ARG A 67 -15.61 -13.70 -11.88
CA ARG A 67 -15.23 -14.98 -12.48
C ARG A 67 -16.43 -15.90 -12.67
N LYS A 68 -17.29 -16.06 -11.65
CA LYS A 68 -18.52 -16.86 -11.76
C LYS A 68 -19.47 -16.33 -12.82
N ILE A 69 -19.66 -15.01 -12.89
CA ILE A 69 -20.52 -14.37 -13.90
C ILE A 69 -19.92 -14.59 -15.30
N TYR A 70 -18.61 -14.38 -15.45
CA TYR A 70 -17.89 -14.63 -16.69
C TYR A 70 -17.97 -16.09 -17.14
N ASP A 71 -17.81 -17.03 -16.23
CA ASP A 71 -17.90 -18.47 -16.51
C ASP A 71 -19.31 -18.89 -16.94
N THR A 72 -20.35 -18.21 -16.43
CA THR A 72 -21.76 -18.54 -16.68
C THR A 72 -22.32 -17.85 -17.92
N TYR A 73 -21.96 -16.59 -18.14
CA TYR A 73 -22.60 -15.72 -19.12
C TYR A 73 -21.64 -15.09 -20.13
N GLY A 74 -20.33 -15.35 -20.02
CA GLY A 74 -19.31 -14.82 -20.91
C GLY A 74 -18.94 -13.36 -20.64
N LYS A 75 -18.13 -12.80 -21.55
CA LYS A 75 -17.52 -11.46 -21.43
C LYS A 75 -18.55 -10.34 -21.25
N GLU A 76 -19.58 -10.33 -22.09
CA GLU A 76 -20.56 -9.24 -22.18
C GLU A 76 -21.42 -9.08 -20.92
N ALA A 77 -21.60 -10.17 -20.16
CA ALA A 77 -22.39 -10.17 -18.93
C ALA A 77 -21.56 -9.85 -17.68
N ALA A 78 -20.26 -10.17 -17.68
CA ALA A 78 -19.35 -9.73 -16.62
C ALA A 78 -19.27 -8.20 -16.59
N ASP A 79 -19.22 -7.58 -17.78
CA ASP A 79 -19.24 -6.12 -17.96
C ASP A 79 -20.59 -5.48 -17.61
N GLN A 80 -21.71 -6.20 -17.75
CA GLN A 80 -23.07 -5.71 -17.42
C GLN A 80 -23.51 -5.94 -15.97
N SER A 81 -22.82 -6.80 -15.22
CA SER A 81 -23.18 -7.10 -13.83
C SER A 81 -23.13 -5.90 -12.86
N GLU A 82 -22.54 -4.79 -13.32
CA GLU A 82 -22.39 -3.55 -12.55
C GLU A 82 -23.58 -2.57 -12.71
N ASN A 83 -24.58 -2.89 -13.55
CA ASN A 83 -25.75 -2.04 -13.84
C ASN A 83 -27.10 -2.61 -13.38
N MET A 84 -27.15 -3.70 -12.60
CA MET A 84 -28.40 -4.21 -12.06
C MET A 84 -28.77 -3.47 -10.76
N PRO A 85 -29.91 -2.74 -10.70
CA PRO A 85 -30.41 -2.18 -9.45
C PRO A 85 -30.86 -3.31 -8.51
N ASP A 86 -30.60 -3.17 -7.22
CA ASP A 86 -31.17 -4.00 -6.16
C ASP A 86 -32.70 -4.06 -6.29
N GLY A 87 -33.25 -5.15 -6.85
CA GLY A 87 -34.67 -5.18 -7.20
C GLY A 87 -35.26 -6.46 -7.80
N HIS A 88 -34.81 -7.66 -7.37
CA HIS A 88 -35.55 -8.96 -7.39
C HIS A 88 -35.84 -9.64 -8.76
N PRO A 89 -36.20 -10.96 -8.82
CA PRO A 89 -35.91 -12.07 -7.92
C PRO A 89 -35.37 -13.31 -8.68
N MET A 90 -34.25 -13.89 -8.24
CA MET A 90 -34.14 -15.36 -8.25
C MET A 90 -33.16 -15.84 -7.17
N GLY A 91 -33.74 -16.46 -6.13
CA GLY A 91 -33.11 -17.54 -5.38
C GLY A 91 -32.09 -17.13 -4.32
N GLY A 92 -32.57 -16.83 -3.12
CA GLY A 92 -31.80 -16.35 -1.98
C GLY A 92 -30.72 -17.28 -1.43
N MET A 93 -29.66 -16.67 -0.92
CA MET A 93 -29.14 -16.91 0.43
C MET A 93 -28.18 -15.77 0.81
N GLY A 94 -28.46 -15.09 1.92
CA GLY A 94 -27.46 -14.40 2.74
C GLY A 94 -26.88 -13.09 2.20
N GLY A 95 -27.31 -12.00 2.82
CA GLY A 95 -26.39 -10.89 3.06
C GLY A 95 -25.16 -11.38 3.82
N PHE A 96 -24.10 -10.57 3.78
CA PHE A 96 -22.74 -10.78 4.31
C PHE A 96 -21.72 -11.40 3.34
N GLY A 97 -20.74 -10.56 2.95
CA GLY A 97 -19.51 -10.90 2.25
C GLY A 97 -18.86 -9.60 1.76
N GLY A 98 -18.06 -8.88 2.54
CA GLY A 98 -17.08 -9.34 3.51
C GLY A 98 -15.66 -9.24 2.92
N MET A 99 -15.29 -8.06 2.43
CA MET A 99 -13.91 -7.66 2.08
C MET A 99 -13.83 -6.12 2.13
N PRO A 100 -12.96 -5.50 2.94
CA PRO A 100 -12.75 -4.05 2.93
C PRO A 100 -11.84 -3.66 1.75
N GLY A 101 -12.38 -3.74 0.54
CA GLY A 101 -11.62 -3.44 -0.68
C GLY A 101 -12.15 -4.05 -1.97
N GLY A 102 -13.41 -4.50 -2.03
CA GLY A 102 -14.03 -4.97 -3.27
C GLY A 102 -13.87 -3.95 -4.39
N PHE A 103 -13.00 -4.25 -5.35
CA PHE A 103 -12.75 -3.43 -6.53
C PHE A 103 -13.99 -3.45 -7.42
N SER A 104 -14.92 -2.54 -7.17
CA SER A 104 -16.04 -2.26 -8.08
C SER A 104 -15.54 -1.32 -9.20
N PHE A 105 -15.31 -1.90 -10.39
CA PHE A 105 -14.81 -1.21 -11.58
C PHE A 105 -15.97 -0.69 -12.46
N GLY A 106 -17.06 -0.19 -11.87
CA GLY A 106 -18.19 0.36 -12.64
C GLY A 106 -18.58 1.75 -12.21
N GLY A 107 -18.82 2.66 -13.16
CA GLY A 107 -19.32 4.00 -12.81
C GLY A 107 -19.43 5.06 -13.90
N GLY A 108 -19.85 4.74 -15.13
CA GLY A 108 -20.55 5.76 -15.94
C GLY A 108 -20.10 5.92 -17.38
N GLY A 109 -20.85 5.28 -18.30
CA GLY A 109 -20.78 5.56 -19.72
C GLY A 109 -21.34 4.41 -20.54
N ARG A 110 -22.52 4.60 -21.14
CA ARG A 110 -23.09 3.68 -22.13
C ARG A 110 -22.08 3.46 -23.27
N GLY A 111 -21.70 2.21 -23.50
CA GLY A 111 -20.96 1.78 -24.69
C GLY A 111 -19.75 0.93 -24.32
N GLY A 112 -19.79 -0.35 -24.70
CA GLY A 112 -18.77 -1.35 -24.37
C GLY A 112 -17.35 -0.92 -24.72
N HIS A 113 -16.63 -0.41 -23.73
CA HIS A 113 -15.20 -0.13 -23.83
C HIS A 113 -14.53 -0.86 -22.69
N GLY A 114 -13.66 -1.81 -23.05
CA GLY A 114 -12.81 -2.54 -22.12
C GLY A 114 -11.87 -1.61 -21.35
N MET A 115 -11.04 -2.21 -20.49
CA MET A 115 -10.17 -1.50 -19.56
C MET A 115 -9.31 -0.42 -20.26
N SER A 116 -9.34 0.80 -19.75
CA SER A 116 -8.53 1.90 -20.30
C SER A 116 -7.03 1.73 -19.99
N SER A 117 -6.17 2.42 -20.75
CA SER A 117 -4.72 2.41 -20.50
C SER A 117 -4.36 2.83 -19.08
N ASP A 118 -5.04 3.85 -18.55
CA ASP A 118 -4.74 4.41 -17.23
C ASP A 118 -5.19 3.45 -16.12
N GLU A 119 -6.31 2.75 -16.30
CA GLU A 119 -6.77 1.71 -15.37
C GLU A 119 -5.85 0.49 -15.37
N ALA A 120 -5.38 0.07 -16.54
CA ALA A 120 -4.42 -1.03 -16.67
C ALA A 120 -3.08 -0.67 -16.00
N GLN A 121 -2.59 0.55 -16.18
CA GLN A 121 -1.40 1.07 -15.50
C GLN A 121 -1.60 1.14 -13.99
N PHE A 122 -2.79 1.56 -13.54
CA PHE A 122 -3.12 1.61 -12.13
C PHE A 122 -3.12 0.20 -11.51
N LEU A 123 -3.80 -0.77 -12.13
CA LEU A 123 -3.82 -2.17 -11.70
C LEU A 123 -2.41 -2.74 -11.59
N PHE A 124 -1.56 -2.45 -12.58
CA PHE A 124 -0.16 -2.85 -12.58
C PHE A 124 0.62 -2.18 -11.44
N SER A 125 0.45 -0.87 -11.23
CA SER A 125 1.14 -0.14 -10.16
C SER A 125 0.76 -0.66 -8.77
N GLN A 126 -0.50 -1.05 -8.57
CA GLN A 126 -0.96 -1.69 -7.34
C GLN A 126 -0.38 -3.09 -7.18
N PHE A 127 -0.30 -3.85 -8.27
CA PHE A 127 0.24 -5.20 -8.29
C PHE A 127 1.74 -5.25 -8.00
N PHE A 128 2.49 -4.26 -8.46
CA PHE A 128 3.95 -4.17 -8.28
C PHE A 128 4.36 -3.19 -7.18
N GLY A 129 3.44 -2.45 -6.57
CA GLY A 129 3.64 -1.68 -5.33
C GLY A 129 4.83 -0.71 -5.37
N GLY A 130 5.11 -0.09 -6.52
CA GLY A 130 6.29 0.79 -6.70
C GLY A 130 7.65 0.08 -6.66
N SER A 131 7.69 -1.26 -6.66
CA SER A 131 8.89 -2.01 -7.04
C SER A 131 8.95 -2.05 -8.56
N ASP A 132 9.96 -1.41 -9.17
CA ASP A 132 10.14 -1.45 -10.62
C ASP A 132 10.37 -2.90 -11.06
N PRO A 133 9.41 -3.56 -11.74
CA PRO A 133 9.66 -4.87 -12.31
C PRO A 133 10.65 -4.80 -13.49
N PHE A 134 11.03 -3.58 -13.87
CA PHE A 134 12.02 -3.25 -14.89
C PHE A 134 13.42 -2.97 -14.30
N GLY A 135 13.55 -2.81 -12.98
CA GLY A 135 14.79 -2.40 -12.31
C GLY A 135 15.83 -3.51 -12.08
N GLY A 136 15.69 -4.67 -12.74
CA GLY A 136 16.47 -5.86 -12.40
C GLY A 136 16.86 -6.72 -13.60
N MET A 137 17.44 -6.17 -14.66
CA MET A 137 18.13 -6.97 -15.69
C MET A 137 19.01 -6.14 -16.65
N GLY A 138 20.02 -5.42 -16.17
CA GLY A 138 20.80 -4.56 -17.07
C GLY A 138 22.09 -3.95 -16.51
N GLY A 139 22.84 -4.65 -15.66
CA GLY A 139 24.07 -4.07 -15.10
C GLY A 139 24.92 -5.04 -14.31
N MET A 140 25.34 -6.15 -14.92
CA MET A 140 26.37 -7.01 -14.32
C MET A 140 27.71 -6.69 -14.97
N GLY A 141 28.35 -5.64 -14.46
CA GLY A 141 29.66 -5.18 -14.88
C GLY A 141 30.51 -4.73 -13.69
N GLY A 142 31.38 -5.63 -13.23
CA GLY A 142 32.70 -5.28 -12.68
C GLY A 142 32.80 -4.67 -11.27
N ARG A 143 33.17 -5.53 -10.30
CA ARG A 143 34.24 -5.36 -9.28
C ARG A 143 33.98 -6.41 -8.19
N GLY A 144 34.84 -7.38 -7.89
CA GLY A 144 36.29 -7.42 -7.99
C GLY A 144 36.93 -7.12 -6.62
N GLY A 145 37.12 -8.18 -5.82
CA GLY A 145 38.20 -8.24 -4.82
C GLY A 145 37.80 -8.54 -3.37
N PRO A 146 38.62 -9.31 -2.61
CA PRO A 146 38.15 -10.23 -1.56
C PRO A 146 38.65 -9.86 -0.15
N GLY A 147 37.96 -10.34 0.88
CA GLY A 147 38.41 -10.23 2.27
C GLY A 147 37.74 -11.28 3.14
N GLY A 148 38.37 -12.45 3.24
CA GLY A 148 37.98 -13.48 4.20
C GLY A 148 38.48 -13.12 5.60
N MET A 149 37.66 -13.37 6.63
CA MET A 149 38.12 -13.50 7.99
C MET A 149 37.37 -14.65 8.68
N HIS A 150 38.18 -15.62 9.12
CA HIS A 150 37.84 -16.85 9.82
C HIS A 150 37.09 -16.59 11.13
N ILE A 151 36.02 -17.35 11.39
CA ILE A 151 35.41 -17.49 12.73
C ILE A 151 36.17 -18.61 13.45
N ASN A 152 36.83 -18.27 14.55
CA ASN A 152 37.50 -19.22 15.43
C ASN A 152 36.51 -19.75 16.48
N PHE A 153 36.34 -21.07 16.54
CA PHE A 153 35.54 -21.80 17.52
C PHE A 153 36.50 -22.57 18.44
N GLY A 154 36.35 -22.40 19.76
CA GLY A 154 37.10 -23.12 20.80
C GLY A 154 37.05 -22.29 22.09
N GLY A 155 36.36 -22.67 23.16
CA GLY A 155 36.25 -23.98 23.76
C GLY A 155 37.30 -24.07 24.86
N HIS A 156 36.92 -23.84 26.12
CA HIS A 156 37.58 -24.40 27.31
C HIS A 156 36.60 -24.51 28.49
N PRO A 157 36.66 -25.61 29.27
CA PRO A 157 35.71 -25.94 30.33
C PRO A 157 36.29 -25.76 31.74
N GLY A 158 35.39 -25.71 32.73
CA GLY A 158 35.61 -26.32 34.04
C GLY A 158 36.18 -25.44 35.15
N MET A 159 35.34 -25.11 36.13
CA MET A 159 35.76 -25.10 37.53
C MET A 159 34.55 -25.42 38.42
N GLY A 160 34.57 -26.62 39.00
CA GLY A 160 33.58 -27.10 39.94
C GLY A 160 33.89 -26.68 41.37
N GLY A 161 32.81 -26.45 42.13
CA GLY A 161 32.61 -26.95 43.48
C GLY A 161 33.45 -26.41 44.64
N SER A 162 32.80 -25.64 45.54
CA SER A 162 32.87 -25.95 46.97
C SER A 162 31.69 -25.39 47.75
N PHE A 163 31.28 -26.19 48.73
CA PHE A 163 30.04 -26.23 49.49
C PHE A 163 30.12 -25.46 50.81
N GLY A 164 28.94 -25.14 51.37
CA GLY A 164 28.69 -24.83 52.79
C GLY A 164 28.18 -23.39 52.99
N GLY A 165 26.97 -23.08 53.49
CA GLY A 165 25.96 -23.83 54.22
C GLY A 165 25.71 -23.15 55.57
N MET A 166 24.60 -22.41 55.74
CA MET A 166 23.73 -22.36 56.95
C MET A 166 22.76 -21.15 56.99
N GLY A 167 21.52 -21.45 57.42
CA GLY A 167 20.51 -20.51 57.94
C GLY A 167 19.57 -19.97 56.87
N GLY A 168 18.28 -20.27 56.79
CA GLY A 168 17.29 -20.48 57.84
C GLY A 168 16.17 -19.43 57.63
N MET A 169 15.07 -19.82 56.99
CA MET A 169 13.83 -19.02 56.86
C MET A 169 13.22 -18.77 58.26
N PRO A 170 12.55 -17.63 58.52
CA PRO A 170 11.10 -17.57 58.25
C PRO A 170 10.55 -16.16 57.95
N GLY A 171 9.35 -16.08 57.34
CA GLY A 171 8.51 -14.88 57.51
C GLY A 171 7.71 -14.46 56.28
N MET A 172 6.49 -14.99 56.19
CA MET A 172 5.41 -14.49 55.33
C MET A 172 4.85 -13.19 55.94
N GLY A 173 4.64 -12.14 55.14
CA GLY A 173 3.98 -10.91 55.61
C GLY A 173 4.06 -9.78 54.59
N GLY A 174 2.94 -9.50 53.92
CA GLY A 174 2.88 -8.68 52.71
C GLY A 174 3.17 -7.19 52.90
N SER A 175 3.38 -6.53 51.76
CA SER A 175 3.00 -5.14 51.46
C SER A 175 3.43 -4.79 50.04
N GLY A 176 2.50 -4.30 49.23
CA GLY A 176 2.81 -3.55 48.03
C GLY A 176 2.69 -4.31 46.71
N PHE A 177 1.46 -4.62 46.30
CA PHE A 177 1.14 -4.63 44.87
C PHE A 177 1.39 -3.22 44.33
N GLY A 178 2.62 -2.97 43.89
CA GLY A 178 2.93 -1.85 43.02
C GLY A 178 2.17 -2.08 41.73
N SER A 179 0.99 -1.47 41.64
CA SER A 179 0.34 -1.20 40.36
C SER A 179 1.40 -0.67 39.42
N SER A 180 1.71 -1.44 38.38
CA SER A 180 2.57 -1.01 37.29
C SER A 180 1.87 0.19 36.65
N SER A 181 2.20 1.38 37.17
CA SER A 181 1.92 2.63 36.50
C SER A 181 2.41 2.45 35.08
N SER A 182 1.47 2.39 34.13
CA SER A 182 1.80 2.44 32.72
C SER A 182 2.55 3.75 32.53
N ARG A 183 3.88 3.67 32.52
CA ARG A 183 4.73 4.78 32.15
C ARG A 183 4.26 5.15 30.75
N ARG A 184 3.46 6.22 30.65
CA ARG A 184 2.97 6.71 29.36
C ARG A 184 4.22 6.90 28.52
N GLU A 185 4.39 6.05 27.50
CA GLU A 185 5.50 6.21 26.59
C GLU A 185 5.44 7.64 26.04
N PRO A 186 6.59 8.34 25.97
CA PRO A 186 6.62 9.70 25.48
C PRO A 186 5.99 9.74 24.08
N LYS A 187 5.03 10.65 23.90
CA LYS A 187 4.27 10.76 22.65
C LYS A 187 5.24 11.09 21.52
N ARG A 188 5.36 10.19 20.54
CA ARG A 188 6.24 10.38 19.39
C ARG A 188 5.56 11.24 18.33
N TYR A 189 6.34 12.12 17.72
CA TYR A 189 5.90 13.05 16.66
C TYR A 189 6.54 12.74 15.31
N ASP A 190 7.51 11.82 15.33
CA ASP A 190 8.33 11.34 14.23
C ASP A 190 7.98 9.91 13.79
N ALA A 191 6.96 9.31 14.44
CA ALA A 191 6.49 7.97 14.14
C ALA A 191 5.04 8.01 13.65
N ILE A 192 4.72 7.17 12.67
CA ILE A 192 3.36 6.99 12.17
C ILE A 192 2.50 6.47 13.34
N PRO A 193 1.33 7.06 13.61
CA PRO A 193 0.51 6.68 14.75
C PRO A 193 0.09 5.20 14.70
N VAL A 194 0.03 4.58 15.87
CA VAL A 194 -0.69 3.31 16.05
C VAL A 194 -2.13 3.50 15.60
N GLY A 195 -2.67 2.52 14.88
CA GLY A 195 -3.99 2.57 14.26
C GLY A 195 -4.00 3.09 12.82
N THR A 196 -2.86 3.52 12.27
CA THR A 196 -2.82 4.01 10.89
C THR A 196 -2.89 2.83 9.92
N ASN A 197 -3.85 2.86 8.98
CA ASN A 197 -3.91 1.90 7.88
C ASN A 197 -2.78 2.15 6.88
N VAL A 198 -2.10 1.06 6.52
CA VAL A 198 -0.93 1.06 5.65
C VAL A 198 -1.02 -0.10 4.65
N SER A 199 -0.37 0.06 3.51
CA SER A 199 -0.01 -1.06 2.63
C SER A 199 1.49 -1.34 2.71
N LEU A 200 1.84 -2.61 2.60
CA LEU A 200 3.23 -3.03 2.51
C LEU A 200 3.78 -2.83 1.09
N LYS A 201 5.01 -2.34 0.99
CA LYS A 201 5.72 -2.18 -0.29
C LYS A 201 7.22 -2.46 -0.16
N GLY A 202 7.87 -2.78 -1.28
CA GLY A 202 9.33 -2.91 -1.34
C GLY A 202 9.95 -3.96 -0.41
N LEU A 203 9.17 -4.93 0.08
CA LEU A 203 9.70 -6.05 0.86
C LEU A 203 10.46 -6.99 -0.07
N VAL A 204 11.75 -7.16 0.22
CA VAL A 204 12.64 -8.06 -0.55
C VAL A 204 12.56 -9.49 -0.02
N SER A 205 12.44 -9.66 1.31
CA SER A 205 12.42 -10.99 1.95
C SER A 205 11.07 -11.68 1.88
N LYS A 206 9.98 -10.91 1.76
CA LYS A 206 8.59 -11.38 1.67
C LYS A 206 7.86 -10.63 0.54
N PRO A 207 8.30 -10.76 -0.72
CA PRO A 207 7.74 -9.98 -1.82
C PRO A 207 6.27 -10.29 -2.09
N GLU A 208 5.79 -11.46 -1.70
CA GLU A 208 4.40 -11.89 -1.78
C GLU A 208 3.44 -11.07 -0.90
N LYS A 209 3.97 -10.42 0.14
CA LYS A 209 3.22 -9.55 1.06
C LYS A 209 3.13 -8.10 0.56
N ASN A 210 3.83 -7.74 -0.51
CA ASN A 210 3.71 -6.39 -1.08
C ASN A 210 2.30 -6.20 -1.64
N GLY A 211 1.65 -5.09 -1.28
CA GLY A 211 0.26 -4.80 -1.58
C GLY A 211 -0.70 -5.14 -0.44
N ASP A 212 -0.32 -6.04 0.47
CA ASP A 212 -1.16 -6.41 1.61
C ASP A 212 -1.44 -5.17 2.48
N ARG A 213 -2.68 -5.05 2.94
CA ARG A 213 -3.14 -3.98 3.84
C ARG A 213 -3.04 -4.42 5.29
N GLY A 214 -2.76 -3.46 6.15
CA GLY A 214 -2.68 -3.70 7.57
C GLY A 214 -2.78 -2.43 8.40
N GLU A 215 -2.87 -2.61 9.70
CA GLU A 215 -2.91 -1.55 10.69
C GLU A 215 -1.58 -1.54 11.48
N ILE A 216 -1.03 -0.34 11.72
CA ILE A 216 0.14 -0.21 12.59
C ILE A 216 -0.28 -0.50 14.03
N MET A 217 0.28 -1.55 14.61
CA MET A 217 0.04 -1.93 16.00
C MET A 217 1.02 -1.26 16.97
N GLN A 218 2.29 -1.18 16.55
CA GLN A 218 3.35 -0.66 17.40
C GLN A 218 4.55 -0.19 16.56
N PHE A 219 5.31 0.77 17.09
CA PHE A 219 6.65 1.09 16.61
C PHE A 219 7.68 0.70 17.66
N ASP A 220 8.65 -0.11 17.29
CA ASP A 220 9.78 -0.45 18.16
C ASP A 220 10.96 0.51 17.91
N PRO A 221 11.28 1.39 18.88
CA PRO A 221 12.38 2.34 18.75
C PRO A 221 13.76 1.67 18.68
N ALA A 222 13.92 0.49 19.29
CA ALA A 222 15.22 -0.18 19.36
C ALA A 222 15.61 -0.74 17.98
N THR A 223 14.65 -1.29 17.25
CA THR A 223 14.87 -1.84 15.91
C THR A 223 14.53 -0.87 14.79
N GLY A 224 13.80 0.21 15.09
CA GLY A 224 13.29 1.16 14.10
C GLY A 224 12.25 0.55 13.17
N ARG A 225 11.48 -0.45 13.65
CA ARG A 225 10.49 -1.18 12.84
C ARG A 225 9.07 -0.98 13.35
N TYR A 226 8.13 -0.96 12.42
CA TYR A 226 6.71 -1.02 12.71
C TYR A 226 6.23 -2.46 12.69
N TYR A 227 5.44 -2.82 13.69
CA TYR A 227 4.64 -4.04 13.71
C TYR A 227 3.30 -3.72 13.06
N VAL A 228 3.06 -4.33 11.90
CA VAL A 228 1.82 -4.17 11.14
C VAL A 228 1.03 -5.46 11.21
N GLN A 229 -0.23 -5.38 11.63
CA GLN A 229 -1.16 -6.50 11.57
C GLN A 229 -1.87 -6.48 10.23
N ILE A 230 -1.73 -7.55 9.45
CA ILE A 230 -2.31 -7.68 8.12
C ILE A 230 -3.81 -8.02 8.23
N GLU A 231 -4.66 -7.25 7.55
CA GLU A 231 -6.12 -7.33 7.67
C GLU A 231 -6.65 -8.72 7.32
N ASP A 232 -6.21 -9.30 6.20
CA ASP A 232 -6.77 -10.57 5.68
C ASP A 232 -6.33 -11.80 6.48
N THR A 233 -5.13 -11.76 7.07
CA THR A 233 -4.51 -12.94 7.69
C THR A 233 -4.39 -12.84 9.21
N GLY A 234 -4.53 -11.63 9.77
CA GLY A 234 -4.21 -11.34 11.17
C GLY A 234 -2.71 -11.46 11.51
N GLU A 235 -1.85 -11.85 10.55
CA GLU A 235 -0.42 -11.99 10.74
C GLU A 235 0.19 -10.63 11.09
N THR A 236 1.06 -10.59 12.10
CA THR A 236 1.84 -9.40 12.41
C THR A 236 3.23 -9.49 11.80
N ILE A 237 3.65 -8.48 11.05
CA ILE A 237 4.97 -8.40 10.41
C ILE A 237 5.72 -7.14 10.86
N ALA A 238 7.00 -7.30 11.16
CA ALA A 238 7.91 -6.20 11.52
C ALA A 238 8.62 -5.65 10.27
N VAL A 239 8.29 -4.42 9.88
CA VAL A 239 8.76 -3.77 8.63
C VAL A 239 9.41 -2.41 8.88
N LYS A 240 10.27 -1.98 7.96
CA LYS A 240 10.88 -0.64 8.04
C LYS A 240 9.87 0.44 7.61
N PRO A 241 10.03 1.70 8.03
CA PRO A 241 9.21 2.81 7.56
C PRO A 241 9.16 2.91 6.02
N SER A 242 10.28 2.65 5.33
CA SER A 242 10.36 2.67 3.87
C SER A 242 9.48 1.61 3.18
N ASN A 243 9.07 0.58 3.92
CA ASN A 243 8.20 -0.48 3.43
C ASN A 243 6.72 -0.21 3.66
N LEU A 244 6.37 0.97 4.18
CA LEU A 244 5.00 1.37 4.44
C LEU A 244 4.55 2.40 3.43
N LEU A 245 3.31 2.25 3.00
CA LEU A 245 2.55 3.27 2.29
C LEU A 245 1.34 3.61 3.15
N GLN A 246 1.29 4.82 3.70
CA GLN A 246 0.17 5.28 4.52
C GLN A 246 -1.06 5.51 3.63
N HIS A 247 -2.20 4.92 3.99
CA HIS A 247 -3.49 5.25 3.36
C HIS A 247 -4.04 6.51 4.01
N VAL A 248 -3.54 7.65 3.56
CA VAL A 248 -3.95 8.94 4.12
C VAL A 248 -5.19 9.43 3.38
N HIS A 249 -6.26 9.64 4.14
CA HIS A 249 -7.41 10.38 3.66
C HIS A 249 -7.11 11.86 3.57
N VAL A 250 -7.63 12.48 2.53
CA VAL A 250 -7.35 13.86 2.20
C VAL A 250 -8.59 14.57 1.68
N LYS A 251 -8.59 15.90 1.76
CA LYS A 251 -9.63 16.74 1.17
C LYS A 251 -9.08 17.50 -0.03
N ILE A 252 -9.76 17.38 -1.16
CA ILE A 252 -9.38 18.08 -2.39
C ILE A 252 -9.81 19.55 -2.28
N HIS A 253 -8.98 20.49 -2.75
CA HIS A 253 -9.32 21.90 -2.81
C HIS A 253 -8.56 22.68 -3.89
N GLY A 254 -9.01 23.90 -4.18
CA GLY A 254 -8.30 24.85 -5.03
C GLY A 254 -8.16 24.43 -6.50
N LEU A 255 -8.98 23.48 -6.97
CA LEU A 255 -9.03 23.11 -8.39
C LEU A 255 -9.89 24.11 -9.15
N GLY A 256 -9.29 24.81 -10.12
CA GLY A 256 -9.99 25.76 -11.00
C GLY A 256 -10.66 25.11 -12.21
N SER A 257 -10.07 24.04 -12.76
CA SER A 257 -10.59 23.34 -13.95
C SER A 257 -11.60 22.23 -13.62
N ARG A 258 -11.62 21.78 -12.36
CA ARG A 258 -12.49 20.70 -11.86
C ARG A 258 -13.05 21.09 -10.50
N VAL A 259 -13.82 22.17 -10.49
CA VAL A 259 -14.35 22.78 -9.25
C VAL A 259 -15.27 21.84 -8.49
N GLU A 260 -15.93 20.92 -9.19
CA GLU A 260 -16.82 19.88 -8.66
C GLU A 260 -16.12 18.86 -7.76
N LEU A 261 -14.79 18.74 -7.88
CA LEU A 261 -13.99 17.86 -7.03
C LEU A 261 -13.59 18.54 -5.71
N ASN A 262 -13.68 19.86 -5.62
CA ASN A 262 -13.33 20.57 -4.39
C ASN A 262 -14.27 20.17 -3.25
N GLY A 263 -13.67 19.86 -2.10
CA GLY A 263 -14.39 19.41 -0.91
C GLY A 263 -14.55 17.89 -0.80
N GLN A 264 -14.35 17.15 -1.89
CA GLN A 264 -14.42 15.68 -1.87
C GLN A 264 -13.27 15.08 -1.05
N LYS A 265 -13.56 13.96 -0.39
CA LYS A 265 -12.55 13.14 0.28
C LYS A 265 -11.91 12.18 -0.74
N ALA A 266 -10.60 12.03 -0.64
CA ALA A 266 -9.84 11.10 -1.45
C ALA A 266 -8.83 10.35 -0.56
N THR A 267 -8.21 9.31 -1.10
CA THR A 267 -7.17 8.53 -0.43
C THR A 267 -5.90 8.61 -1.28
N ILE A 268 -4.77 8.97 -0.68
CA ILE A 268 -3.48 8.97 -1.40
C ILE A 268 -3.08 7.53 -1.68
N LEU A 269 -2.80 7.24 -2.96
CA LEU A 269 -2.35 5.93 -3.43
C LEU A 269 -0.84 5.91 -3.66
N ALA A 270 -0.31 6.97 -4.28
CA ALA A 270 1.10 7.03 -4.64
C ALA A 270 1.57 8.47 -4.85
N TRP A 271 2.89 8.63 -4.84
CA TRP A 271 3.58 9.84 -5.26
C TRP A 271 4.24 9.58 -6.62
N ASP A 272 3.93 10.41 -7.61
CA ASP A 272 4.59 10.45 -8.91
C ASP A 272 5.75 11.46 -8.82
N GLU A 273 6.98 10.95 -8.72
CA GLU A 273 8.19 11.78 -8.63
C GLU A 273 8.42 12.60 -9.91
N GLY A 274 8.09 12.07 -11.08
CA GLY A 274 8.32 12.76 -12.35
C GLY A 274 7.40 13.95 -12.56
N LYS A 275 6.17 13.89 -12.06
CA LYS A 275 5.17 14.98 -12.17
C LYS A 275 5.07 15.83 -10.92
N GLU A 276 5.73 15.42 -9.84
CA GLU A 276 5.56 15.96 -8.49
C GLU A 276 4.08 16.05 -8.08
N ARG A 277 3.35 14.94 -8.21
CA ARG A 277 1.92 14.86 -7.88
C ARG A 277 1.55 13.63 -7.08
N TYR A 278 0.51 13.76 -6.25
CA TYR A 278 -0.14 12.62 -5.63
C TYR A 278 -1.17 12.03 -6.59
N ASN A 279 -1.12 10.72 -6.74
CA ASN A 279 -2.22 9.97 -7.32
C ASN A 279 -3.19 9.64 -6.19
N VAL A 280 -4.42 10.12 -6.31
CA VAL A 280 -5.46 9.93 -5.28
C VAL A 280 -6.66 9.20 -5.84
N TYR A 281 -7.27 8.38 -4.99
CA TYR A 281 -8.51 7.68 -5.28
C TYR A 281 -9.70 8.38 -4.63
N ILE A 282 -10.78 8.62 -5.38
CA ILE A 282 -12.01 9.24 -4.90
C ILE A 282 -13.11 8.17 -4.93
N ALA A 283 -13.44 7.63 -3.76
CA ALA A 283 -14.36 6.48 -3.66
C ALA A 283 -15.79 6.79 -4.15
N ASN A 284 -16.29 8.00 -3.88
CA ASN A 284 -17.70 8.36 -4.12
C ASN A 284 -17.90 9.16 -5.41
N ASN A 285 -16.94 9.13 -6.34
CA ASN A 285 -17.05 9.85 -7.60
C ASN A 285 -17.22 8.86 -8.76
N PRO A 286 -18.40 8.82 -9.42
CA PRO A 286 -18.64 7.87 -10.49
C PRO A 286 -17.71 8.13 -11.69
N THR A 287 -17.53 9.40 -12.06
CA THR A 287 -16.84 9.81 -13.29
C THR A 287 -15.32 9.84 -13.16
N THR A 288 -14.76 10.07 -11.97
CA THR A 288 -13.32 10.19 -11.76
C THR A 288 -12.90 9.48 -10.49
N LYS A 289 -12.55 8.21 -10.63
CA LYS A 289 -12.06 7.38 -9.53
C LYS A 289 -10.62 7.69 -9.15
N CYS A 290 -9.75 8.01 -10.11
CA CYS A 290 -8.34 8.34 -9.86
C CYS A 290 -7.96 9.68 -10.51
N ILE A 291 -7.19 10.51 -9.80
CA ILE A 291 -6.71 11.79 -10.32
C ILE A 291 -5.32 12.13 -9.79
N SER A 292 -4.49 12.73 -10.63
CA SER A 292 -3.16 13.21 -10.28
C SER A 292 -3.18 14.69 -9.90
N LEU A 293 -2.91 14.99 -8.63
CA LEU A 293 -3.08 16.29 -8.02
C LEU A 293 -1.78 16.85 -7.45
N ARG A 294 -1.61 18.17 -7.54
CA ARG A 294 -0.51 18.85 -6.87
C ARG A 294 -0.72 18.84 -5.35
N PRO A 295 0.35 18.94 -4.55
CA PRO A 295 0.22 18.97 -3.09
C PRO A 295 -0.60 20.17 -2.63
N THR A 296 -0.47 21.32 -3.29
CA THR A 296 -1.32 22.51 -3.07
C THR A 296 -2.82 22.30 -3.27
N ASN A 297 -3.24 21.18 -3.87
CA ASN A 297 -4.65 20.87 -4.11
C ASN A 297 -5.20 19.82 -3.14
N ILE A 298 -4.41 19.41 -2.16
CA ILE A 298 -4.74 18.34 -1.24
C ILE A 298 -4.43 18.77 0.20
N VAL A 299 -5.46 18.74 1.04
CA VAL A 299 -5.31 18.90 2.48
C VAL A 299 -5.23 17.53 3.15
N LEU A 300 -4.10 17.24 3.78
CA LEU A 300 -3.86 16.05 4.60
C LEU A 300 -4.65 16.15 5.91
N GLU A 301 -5.20 15.03 6.38
CA GLU A 301 -5.97 15.00 7.63
C GLU A 301 -5.09 15.25 8.88
N ASN A 302 -5.72 15.76 9.94
CA ASN A 302 -5.07 15.96 11.22
C ASN A 302 -4.57 14.62 11.79
N GLY A 303 -3.37 14.60 12.35
CA GLY A 303 -2.71 13.39 12.83
C GLY A 303 -1.81 12.74 11.79
N THR A 304 -1.91 13.12 10.52
CA THR A 304 -1.01 12.63 9.46
C THR A 304 0.44 12.98 9.78
N VAL A 305 1.33 12.00 9.66
CA VAL A 305 2.77 12.17 9.86
C VAL A 305 3.44 12.24 8.50
N GLY A 306 4.13 13.34 8.27
CA GLY A 306 4.81 13.61 7.01
C GLY A 306 6.23 14.13 7.21
N ARG A 307 7.04 13.90 6.19
CA ARG A 307 8.42 14.38 6.07
C ARG A 307 8.44 15.81 5.54
N ILE A 308 9.22 16.64 6.20
CA ILE A 308 9.41 18.03 5.82
C ILE A 308 10.39 18.11 4.65
N THR A 309 10.04 18.87 3.63
CA THR A 309 10.87 19.03 2.42
C THR A 309 10.82 20.45 1.88
N GLY A 310 11.81 20.84 1.08
CA GLY A 310 11.78 22.08 0.29
C GLY A 310 11.81 23.38 1.11
N ILE A 311 12.20 23.35 2.39
CA ILE A 311 12.38 24.56 3.18
C ILE A 311 13.77 25.14 2.89
N GLN A 312 13.82 26.32 2.26
CA GLN A 312 15.08 27.01 1.96
C GLN A 312 15.59 27.85 3.14
N SER A 313 14.69 28.46 3.92
CA SER A 313 15.08 29.35 5.02
C SER A 313 15.63 28.62 6.25
N LYS A 314 15.29 27.34 6.39
CA LYS A 314 15.72 26.43 7.47
C LYS A 314 16.01 25.03 6.91
N PRO A 315 17.08 24.88 6.11
CA PRO A 315 17.39 23.62 5.44
C PRO A 315 17.57 22.43 6.41
N GLU A 316 17.98 22.70 7.65
CA GLU A 316 18.16 21.73 8.73
C GLU A 316 16.85 21.08 9.22
N LEU A 317 15.71 21.56 8.74
CA LEU A 317 14.40 20.95 8.98
C LEU A 317 14.03 19.95 7.89
N ASN A 318 14.63 20.05 6.69
CA ASN A 318 14.36 19.10 5.63
C ASN A 318 14.80 17.70 6.05
N GLY A 319 13.97 16.73 5.71
CA GLY A 319 14.17 15.34 6.06
C GLY A 319 13.64 14.93 7.43
N LYS A 320 13.31 15.89 8.32
CA LYS A 320 12.66 15.61 9.61
C LYS A 320 11.19 15.26 9.41
N TRP A 321 10.65 14.50 10.35
CA TRP A 321 9.23 14.14 10.39
C TRP A 321 8.48 15.05 11.34
N GLY A 322 7.19 15.25 11.06
CA GLY A 322 6.29 15.99 11.92
C GLY A 322 4.85 15.54 11.76
N THR A 323 4.06 15.75 12.80
CA THR A 323 2.63 15.44 12.82
C THR A 323 1.81 16.68 12.51
N ILE A 324 0.93 16.60 11.51
CA ILE A 324 -0.02 17.67 11.19
C ILE A 324 -1.04 17.77 12.32
N LYS A 325 -1.20 18.94 12.92
CA LYS A 325 -2.21 19.18 13.96
C LYS A 325 -3.43 19.92 13.45
N SER A 326 -3.21 20.86 12.55
CA SER A 326 -4.30 21.58 11.91
C SER A 326 -3.87 22.10 10.55
N PHE A 327 -4.86 22.42 9.71
CA PHE A 327 -4.69 23.17 8.49
C PHE A 327 -5.39 24.51 8.61
N ASN A 328 -4.65 25.59 8.40
CA ASN A 328 -5.18 26.94 8.39
C ASN A 328 -5.50 27.34 6.94
N ALA A 329 -6.80 27.39 6.61
CA ALA A 329 -7.29 27.68 5.26
C ALA A 329 -7.04 29.14 4.81
N SER A 330 -6.96 30.11 5.73
CA SER A 330 -6.73 31.52 5.36
C SER A 330 -5.27 31.77 4.97
N THR A 331 -4.34 31.07 5.60
CA THR A 331 -2.90 31.18 5.30
C THR A 331 -2.38 30.12 4.34
N GLY A 332 -3.18 29.06 4.08
CA GLY A 332 -2.76 27.92 3.27
C GLY A 332 -1.58 27.16 3.88
N ARG A 333 -1.57 27.00 5.21
CA ARG A 333 -0.46 26.37 5.94
C ARG A 333 -0.92 25.33 6.95
N TYR A 334 -0.16 24.25 7.07
CA TYR A 334 -0.26 23.30 8.18
C TYR A 334 0.42 23.85 9.42
N ASP A 335 -0.17 23.57 10.57
CA ASP A 335 0.55 23.60 11.85
C ASP A 335 1.10 22.20 12.13
N VAL A 336 2.43 22.07 12.09
CA VAL A 336 3.14 20.80 12.18
C VAL A 336 3.90 20.72 13.49
N GLN A 337 3.57 19.71 14.30
CA GLN A 337 4.23 19.46 15.57
C GLN A 337 5.46 18.56 15.38
N LEU A 338 6.61 19.04 15.85
CA LEU A 338 7.90 18.34 15.78
C LEU A 338 8.34 17.75 17.13
N SER A 339 7.81 18.29 18.23
CA SER A 339 8.02 17.82 19.61
C SER A 339 6.92 18.39 20.52
N GLU A 340 6.91 18.03 21.81
CA GLU A 340 5.89 18.50 22.76
C GLU A 340 5.71 20.03 22.75
N SER A 341 6.79 20.79 22.63
CA SER A 341 6.79 22.26 22.67
C SER A 341 7.07 22.94 21.32
N LYS A 342 7.33 22.19 20.24
CA LYS A 342 7.78 22.76 18.97
C LYS A 342 6.76 22.56 17.85
N PHE A 343 6.26 23.67 17.34
CA PHE A 343 5.31 23.78 16.24
C PHE A 343 5.89 24.59 15.09
N LEU A 344 5.45 24.31 13.86
CA LEU A 344 5.94 24.99 12.66
C LEU A 344 4.83 25.14 11.62
N ALA A 345 4.64 26.36 11.15
CA ALA A 345 3.70 26.68 10.08
C ALA A 345 4.31 26.40 8.70
N LEU A 346 3.88 25.33 8.03
CA LEU A 346 4.43 24.86 6.76
C LEU A 346 3.43 24.97 5.60
N LYS A 347 3.89 25.31 4.40
CA LYS A 347 3.04 25.25 3.20
C LYS A 347 2.72 23.79 2.86
N LEU A 348 1.65 23.56 2.09
CA LEU A 348 1.27 22.22 1.67
C LEU A 348 2.40 21.49 0.92
N ASP A 349 3.15 22.21 0.07
CA ASP A 349 4.27 21.64 -0.70
C ASP A 349 5.48 21.25 0.16
N ASN A 350 5.54 21.72 1.40
CA ASN A 350 6.64 21.43 2.31
C ASN A 350 6.45 20.13 3.12
N ILE A 351 5.39 19.36 2.85
CA ILE A 351 5.11 18.08 3.51
C ILE A 351 4.92 16.95 2.49
N ARG A 352 5.63 15.83 2.73
CA ARG A 352 5.58 14.58 1.95
C ARG A 352 5.24 13.38 2.82
N LEU A 353 4.53 12.39 2.28
CA LEU A 353 4.20 11.14 2.98
C LEU A 353 5.25 10.06 2.80
#